data_AF-A0AAE0DDI9-F1
#
_entry.id   AF-A0AAE0DDI9-F1
#
_cell.length_a   1.000
_cell.length_b   1.000
_cell.length_c   1.000
_cell.angle_alpha   90.00
_cell.angle_beta   90.00
_cell.angle_gamma   90.00
#
_symmetry.space_group_name_H-M   'P 1'
#
loop_
_entity.id
_entity.type
_entity.pdbx_description
1 polymer ?
#
loop_
_entity_poly.entity_id
_entity_poly.type
_entity_poly.pdbx_seq_one_letter_code
_entity_poly.pdbx_strand_id
1 'polypeptide(L)'
;MLVFRNQTSYNRFWDGRNYLTVIITSVRNLTRSFLACSPSHPQTNARTNPSPPSSSGVTTTTKIERADTERTIRILIAILYATKNHLRADWGAEIIPGTSISPNTGTSTLIPEYAELLPKGLTGLDDKGVGLPLQLTFFVEQYIKRCFDRGVFHGPQASQMQVQLNTLTDAYGRMETIRLTSIPVAHLIHQKQVLALFGCVLPFALVDDMFWWAVPIVILVMFTLYGIDGIGSQLEDPFGFERNDIRMDAIVEDIRSEIMVLLDEWRKVGEGGGEMFIRKQPLPMGARQRNGMGVGFED
;
A
#
# COMPACT_ATOMS: atom_id res chain seq x y z
N MET A 1 30.02 17.73 8.11
CA MET A 1 28.67 18.27 7.79
C MET A 1 28.08 17.60 6.56
N LEU A 2 28.75 17.64 5.41
CA LEU A 2 28.22 17.10 4.15
C LEU A 2 27.83 15.60 4.20
N VAL A 3 28.66 14.77 4.84
CA VAL A 3 28.35 13.35 5.07
C VAL A 3 27.11 13.15 5.95
N PHE A 4 26.94 13.96 7.01
CA PHE A 4 25.77 13.84 7.89
C PHE A 4 24.47 14.22 7.18
N ARG A 5 24.49 15.27 6.35
CA ARG A 5 23.34 15.61 5.50
C ARG A 5 23.02 14.47 4.55
N ASN A 6 24.02 13.94 3.85
CA ASN A 6 23.80 12.87 2.89
C ASN A 6 23.26 11.59 3.55
N GLN A 7 23.79 11.23 4.73
CA GLN A 7 23.24 10.13 5.51
C GLN A 7 21.78 10.36 5.90
N THR A 8 21.42 11.59 6.27
CA THR A 8 20.04 11.96 6.63
C THR A 8 19.11 11.86 5.42
N SER A 9 19.50 12.40 4.27
CA SER A 9 18.75 12.26 3.02
C SER A 9 18.60 10.79 2.61
N TYR A 10 19.67 10.01 2.69
CA TYR A 10 19.63 8.58 2.40
C TYR A 10 18.65 7.84 3.31
N ASN A 11 18.67 8.10 4.62
CA ASN A 11 17.74 7.49 5.57
C ASN A 11 16.29 7.84 5.23
N ARG A 12 15.99 9.10 4.90
CA ARG A 12 14.64 9.52 4.47
C ARG A 12 14.16 8.73 3.25
N PHE A 13 15.02 8.59 2.24
CA PHE A 13 14.70 7.83 1.04
C PHE A 13 14.46 6.35 1.33
N TRP A 14 15.37 5.72 2.08
CA TRP A 14 15.29 4.31 2.43
C TRP A 14 14.06 4.00 3.29
N ASP A 15 13.81 4.83 4.30
CA ASP A 15 12.66 4.68 5.19
C ASP A 15 11.34 4.91 4.44
N GLY A 16 11.27 5.92 3.56
CA GLY A 16 10.11 6.15 2.69
C GLY A 16 9.76 4.92 1.85
N ARG A 17 10.76 4.25 1.27
CA ARG A 17 10.59 2.99 0.53
C ARG A 17 10.11 1.85 1.44
N ASN A 18 10.68 1.73 2.64
CA ASN A 18 10.31 0.67 3.58
C ASN A 18 8.87 0.83 4.05
N TYR A 19 8.45 2.05 4.41
CA TYR A 19 7.08 2.32 4.84
C TYR A 19 6.07 2.11 3.70
N LEU A 20 6.40 2.49 2.46
CA LEU A 20 5.56 2.16 1.31
C LEU A 20 5.39 0.64 1.14
N THR A 21 6.47 -0.12 1.33
CA THR A 21 6.43 -1.60 1.30
C THR A 21 5.51 -2.15 2.40
N VAL A 22 5.57 -1.59 3.62
CA VAL A 22 4.69 -1.97 4.73
C VAL A 22 3.22 -1.72 4.39
N ILE A 23 2.87 -0.58 3.80
CA ILE A 23 1.50 -0.29 3.36
C ILE A 23 1.04 -1.34 2.34
N ILE A 24 1.86 -1.62 1.32
CA ILE A 24 1.54 -2.57 0.26
C ILE A 24 1.31 -3.97 0.82
N THR A 25 2.21 -4.44 1.68
CA THR A 25 2.07 -5.75 2.34
C THR A 25 0.82 -5.78 3.21
N SER A 26 0.50 -4.69 3.91
CA SER A 26 -0.72 -4.60 4.72
C SER A 26 -1.97 -4.71 3.87
N VAL A 27 -2.03 -3.99 2.75
CA VAL A 27 -3.13 -4.07 1.79
C VAL A 27 -3.27 -5.47 1.23
N ARG A 28 -2.18 -6.11 0.78
CA ARG A 28 -2.21 -7.51 0.28
C ARG A 28 -2.73 -8.49 1.32
N ASN A 29 -2.26 -8.38 2.56
CA ASN A 29 -2.68 -9.25 3.66
C ASN A 29 -4.17 -9.06 3.97
N LEU A 30 -4.64 -7.82 4.09
CA LEU A 30 -6.05 -7.51 4.33
C LEU A 30 -6.93 -8.02 3.19
N THR A 31 -6.57 -7.75 1.94
CA THR A 31 -7.29 -8.25 0.76
C THR A 31 -7.42 -9.78 0.80
N ARG A 32 -6.30 -10.50 1.03
CA ARG A 32 -6.32 -11.97 1.12
C ARG A 32 -7.24 -12.45 2.25
N SER A 33 -7.15 -11.85 3.43
CA SER A 33 -7.98 -12.27 4.57
C SER A 33 -9.46 -11.94 4.37
N PHE A 34 -9.79 -10.80 3.77
CA PHE A 34 -11.18 -10.43 3.44
C PHE A 34 -11.78 -11.36 2.40
N LEU A 35 -11.05 -11.66 1.32
CA LEU A 35 -11.52 -12.58 0.28
C LEU A 35 -11.69 -14.02 0.78
N ALA A 36 -10.76 -14.50 1.61
CA ALA A 36 -10.79 -15.86 2.14
C ALA A 36 -11.96 -16.11 3.11
N CYS A 37 -12.34 -15.07 3.85
CA CYS A 37 -13.38 -15.19 4.88
C CYS A 37 -14.75 -14.72 4.39
N SER A 38 -14.81 -14.00 3.27
CA SER A 38 -16.06 -13.64 2.64
C SER A 38 -16.79 -14.91 2.18
N PRO A 39 -18.11 -15.04 2.42
CA PRO A 39 -18.86 -16.24 2.08
C PRO A 39 -18.78 -16.54 0.57
N SER A 40 -18.08 -17.63 0.24
CA SER A 40 -17.91 -18.15 -1.13
C SER A 40 -19.11 -18.99 -1.59
N HIS A 41 -19.98 -19.39 -0.67
CA HIS A 41 -21.18 -20.17 -0.96
C HIS A 41 -22.28 -19.77 0.04
N PRO A 42 -23.58 -19.80 -0.33
CA PRO A 42 -24.64 -19.87 0.68
C PRO A 42 -24.41 -21.14 1.50
N GLN A 43 -23.75 -21.05 2.65
CA GLN A 43 -23.54 -22.22 3.50
C GLN A 43 -24.78 -22.47 4.34
N THR A 44 -25.41 -23.60 4.04
CA THR A 44 -26.44 -24.33 4.79
C THR A 44 -25.97 -24.84 6.16
N ASN A 45 -24.94 -24.26 6.77
CA ASN A 45 -24.39 -24.80 8.02
C ASN A 45 -25.05 -24.17 9.25
N ALA A 46 -26.18 -24.80 9.58
CA ALA A 46 -26.70 -24.95 10.92
C ALA A 46 -25.60 -25.27 11.93
N ARG A 47 -25.17 -24.27 12.69
CA ARG A 47 -24.72 -24.46 14.07
C ARG A 47 -25.14 -23.22 14.84
N THR A 48 -26.11 -23.42 15.73
CA THR A 48 -26.76 -22.41 16.60
C THR A 48 -27.85 -21.56 15.95
N ASN A 49 -28.95 -22.21 15.52
CA ASN A 49 -30.35 -21.78 15.76
C ASN A 49 -31.33 -22.61 14.90
N PRO A 50 -32.35 -23.26 15.48
CA PRO A 50 -33.37 -23.96 14.72
C PRO A 50 -34.45 -22.96 14.28
N SER A 51 -34.23 -22.28 13.16
CA SER A 51 -35.30 -21.58 12.45
C SER A 51 -35.01 -21.67 10.95
N PRO A 52 -35.90 -22.25 10.14
CA PRO A 52 -35.66 -22.37 8.70
C PRO A 52 -35.77 -20.98 8.06
N PRO A 53 -34.71 -20.44 7.43
CA PRO A 53 -34.87 -19.25 6.60
C PRO A 53 -35.57 -19.66 5.29
N SER A 54 -36.50 -18.82 4.83
CA SER A 54 -37.06 -18.92 3.49
C SER A 54 -35.94 -18.91 2.46
N SER A 55 -35.94 -19.87 1.53
CA SER A 55 -34.89 -20.09 0.54
C SER A 55 -34.62 -18.89 -0.39
N SER A 56 -35.54 -17.93 -0.47
CA SER A 56 -35.39 -16.67 -1.22
C SER A 56 -34.58 -15.59 -0.50
N GLY A 57 -34.53 -15.58 0.85
CA GLY A 57 -33.82 -14.56 1.64
C GLY A 57 -32.31 -14.78 1.77
N VAL A 58 -31.89 -16.05 1.76
CA VAL A 58 -30.47 -16.46 1.93
C VAL A 58 -29.61 -15.97 0.76
N THR A 59 -30.09 -16.15 -0.47
CA THR A 59 -29.38 -15.75 -1.70
C THR A 59 -29.19 -14.24 -1.80
N THR A 60 -30.13 -13.45 -1.27
CA THR A 60 -30.06 -11.98 -1.29
C THR A 60 -29.05 -11.46 -0.28
N THR A 61 -29.02 -12.04 0.92
CA THR A 61 -28.09 -11.65 1.99
C THR A 61 -26.64 -11.90 1.59
N THR A 62 -26.33 -13.06 1.00
CA THR A 62 -24.96 -13.38 0.53
C THR A 62 -24.50 -12.43 -0.60
N LYS A 63 -25.40 -11.99 -1.49
CA LYS A 63 -25.05 -11.01 -2.55
C LYS A 63 -24.67 -9.65 -1.97
N ILE A 64 -25.40 -9.20 -0.94
CA ILE A 64 -25.11 -7.93 -0.25
C ILE A 64 -23.77 -8.00 0.47
N GLU A 65 -23.48 -9.12 1.14
CA GLU A 65 -22.20 -9.33 1.83
C GLU A 65 -21.02 -9.32 0.85
N ARG A 66 -21.16 -9.98 -0.30
CA ARG A 66 -20.13 -9.94 -1.34
C ARG A 66 -19.89 -8.55 -1.90
N ALA A 67 -20.96 -7.78 -2.11
CA ALA A 67 -20.83 -6.40 -2.56
C ALA A 67 -20.12 -5.51 -1.50
N ASP A 68 -20.33 -5.77 -0.21
CA ASP A 68 -19.63 -5.07 0.88
C ASP A 68 -18.13 -5.44 0.92
N THR A 69 -17.78 -6.72 0.73
CA THR A 69 -16.39 -7.19 0.57
C THR A 69 -15.72 -6.52 -0.63
N GLU A 70 -16.37 -6.54 -1.80
CA GLU A 70 -15.85 -5.92 -3.03
C GLU A 70 -15.61 -4.43 -2.83
N ARG A 71 -16.58 -3.72 -2.25
CA ARG A 71 -16.45 -2.29 -1.95
C ARG A 71 -15.27 -2.03 -1.02
N THR A 72 -15.08 -2.85 0.01
CA THR A 72 -13.99 -2.68 0.96
C THR A 72 -12.62 -2.92 0.31
N ILE A 73 -12.51 -3.87 -0.60
CA ILE A 73 -11.28 -4.12 -1.36
C ILE A 73 -10.95 -2.95 -2.30
N ARG A 74 -11.97 -2.39 -2.97
CA ARG A 74 -11.80 -1.16 -3.76
C ARG A 74 -11.32 0.01 -2.89
N ILE A 75 -11.82 0.13 -1.67
CA ILE A 75 -11.35 1.14 -0.69
C ILE A 75 -9.88 0.88 -0.29
N LEU A 76 -9.47 -0.37 -0.09
CA LEU A 76 -8.05 -0.71 0.19
C LEU A 76 -7.12 -0.25 -0.93
N ILE A 77 -7.53 -0.42 -2.20
CA ILE A 77 -6.79 0.13 -3.34
C ILE A 77 -6.82 1.67 -3.31
N ALA A 78 -7.98 2.26 -3.02
CA ALA A 78 -8.12 3.71 -2.95
C ALA A 78 -7.19 4.33 -1.89
N ILE A 79 -6.92 3.65 -0.78
CA ILE A 79 -5.94 4.08 0.24
C ILE A 79 -4.54 4.26 -0.36
N LEU A 80 -4.12 3.40 -1.30
CA LEU A 80 -2.80 3.51 -1.95
C LEU A 80 -2.70 4.78 -2.81
N TYR A 81 -3.72 5.03 -3.62
CA TYR A 81 -3.81 6.25 -4.42
C TYR A 81 -3.94 7.50 -3.54
N ALA A 82 -4.78 7.46 -2.51
CA ALA A 82 -4.91 8.54 -1.55
C ALA A 82 -3.58 8.83 -0.86
N THR A 83 -2.82 7.80 -0.47
CA THR A 83 -1.51 7.95 0.16
C THR A 83 -0.52 8.63 -0.78
N LYS A 84 -0.42 8.15 -2.03
CA LYS A 84 0.43 8.75 -3.06
C LYS A 84 0.09 10.22 -3.28
N ASN A 85 -1.19 10.50 -3.47
CA ASN A 85 -1.70 11.84 -3.79
C ASN A 85 -1.48 12.80 -2.62
N HIS A 86 -1.79 12.36 -1.39
CA HIS A 86 -1.54 13.12 -0.16
C HIS A 86 -0.06 13.42 0.01
N LEU A 87 0.81 12.42 -0.16
CA LEU A 87 2.25 12.61 -0.08
C LEU A 87 2.79 13.52 -1.17
N ARG A 88 2.13 13.71 -2.32
CA ARG A 88 2.58 14.64 -3.37
C ARG A 88 1.96 16.03 -3.29
N ALA A 89 1.05 16.25 -2.33
CA ALA A 89 0.16 17.40 -2.33
C ALA A 89 -0.67 17.51 -3.64
N ASP A 90 -0.87 16.38 -4.33
CA ASP A 90 -1.82 16.25 -5.43
C ASP A 90 -3.19 15.98 -4.80
N TRP A 91 -3.74 17.00 -4.15
CA TRP A 91 -5.10 16.92 -3.64
C TRP A 91 -5.99 16.75 -4.85
N GLY A 92 -6.56 15.56 -5.04
CA GLY A 92 -7.55 15.27 -6.08
C GLY A 92 -8.86 16.03 -5.84
N ALA A 93 -8.76 17.33 -5.54
CA ALA A 93 -9.81 18.24 -5.12
C ALA A 93 -10.94 18.35 -6.16
N GLU A 94 -10.68 17.96 -7.42
CA GLU A 94 -11.70 17.89 -8.47
C GLU A 94 -12.57 16.61 -8.39
N ILE A 95 -12.14 15.57 -7.67
CA ILE A 95 -12.79 14.24 -7.68
C ILE A 95 -13.81 14.10 -6.54
N ILE A 96 -13.63 14.82 -5.43
CA ILE A 96 -14.45 14.64 -4.21
C ILE A 96 -15.30 15.90 -3.96
N PRO A 97 -16.65 15.79 -4.00
CA PRO A 97 -17.52 16.92 -3.70
C PRO A 97 -17.22 17.51 -2.31
N GLY A 98 -16.93 18.82 -2.25
CA GLY A 98 -16.72 19.55 -0.99
C GLY A 98 -15.27 19.94 -0.68
N THR A 99 -14.27 19.46 -1.43
CA THR A 99 -12.87 19.86 -1.24
C THR A 99 -12.55 21.09 -2.10
N SER A 100 -12.37 22.28 -1.51
CA SER A 100 -12.08 23.51 -2.26
C SER A 100 -10.62 23.95 -2.12
N ILE A 101 -9.74 23.58 -3.07
CA ILE A 101 -8.39 24.17 -3.19
C ILE A 101 -8.05 24.46 -4.67
N SER A 102 -7.65 25.72 -4.91
CA SER A 102 -7.11 26.44 -6.07
C SER A 102 -6.91 25.75 -7.45
N PRO A 103 -7.34 26.38 -8.57
CA PRO A 103 -7.27 25.85 -9.94
C PRO A 103 -5.92 26.03 -10.66
N ASN A 104 -4.80 26.21 -9.95
CA ASN A 104 -3.53 26.62 -10.56
C ASN A 104 -2.40 25.61 -10.30
N THR A 105 -2.49 24.41 -10.86
CA THR A 105 -1.33 23.61 -11.29
C THR A 105 -1.81 22.71 -12.43
N GLY A 106 -1.19 22.84 -13.60
CA GLY A 106 -1.71 22.32 -14.85
C GLY A 106 -1.89 20.80 -14.90
N THR A 107 -2.98 20.38 -15.53
CA THR A 107 -3.18 19.03 -16.11
C THR A 107 -2.99 17.84 -15.15
N SER A 108 -3.75 17.78 -14.06
CA SER A 108 -4.10 16.46 -13.49
C SER A 108 -5.20 15.84 -14.35
N THR A 109 -4.77 15.17 -15.42
CA THR A 109 -5.65 14.28 -16.19
C THR A 109 -6.25 13.25 -15.24
N LEU A 110 -7.51 13.49 -14.89
CA LEU A 110 -8.52 12.53 -14.47
C LEU A 110 -8.07 11.08 -14.68
N ILE A 111 -7.76 10.36 -13.61
CA ILE A 111 -7.77 8.89 -13.66
C ILE A 111 -9.18 8.46 -13.26
N PRO A 112 -10.13 8.29 -14.21
CA PRO A 112 -11.50 7.88 -13.91
C PRO A 112 -11.54 6.58 -13.10
N GLU A 113 -10.52 5.74 -13.30
CA GLU A 113 -10.31 4.49 -12.59
C GLU A 113 -10.10 4.66 -11.07
N TYR A 114 -9.52 5.78 -10.60
CA TYR A 114 -9.41 6.06 -9.16
C TYR A 114 -10.75 6.51 -8.56
N ALA A 115 -11.52 7.34 -9.30
CA ALA A 115 -12.82 7.82 -8.84
C ALA A 115 -13.83 6.67 -8.64
N GLU A 116 -13.75 5.62 -9.44
CA GLU A 116 -14.59 4.42 -9.31
C GLU A 116 -14.32 3.64 -8.01
N LEU A 117 -13.11 3.75 -7.45
CA LEU A 117 -12.73 3.03 -6.23
C LEU A 117 -13.27 3.70 -4.96
N LEU A 118 -13.64 4.99 -5.03
CA LEU A 118 -14.07 5.74 -3.88
C LEU A 118 -15.52 5.39 -3.46
N PRO A 119 -15.82 5.40 -2.15
CA PRO A 119 -17.20 5.29 -1.67
C PRO A 119 -18.10 6.37 -2.29
N LYS A 120 -19.26 5.95 -2.82
CA LYS A 120 -20.28 6.89 -3.30
C LYS A 120 -20.70 7.86 -2.19
N GLY A 121 -20.67 9.15 -2.48
CA GLY A 121 -21.03 10.21 -1.52
C GLY A 121 -19.96 10.52 -0.48
N LEU A 122 -18.71 10.03 -0.66
CA LEU A 122 -17.60 10.47 0.15
C LEU A 122 -17.38 11.97 -0.06
N THR A 123 -17.24 12.71 1.04
CA THR A 123 -16.78 14.10 1.04
C THR A 123 -15.41 14.11 1.69
N GLY A 124 -14.46 14.84 1.13
CA GLY A 124 -13.11 14.95 1.67
C GLY A 124 -13.16 15.82 2.92
N LEU A 125 -12.42 15.44 3.96
CA LEU A 125 -12.27 16.24 5.18
C LEU A 125 -10.86 16.85 5.28
N ASP A 126 -10.16 16.94 4.15
CA ASP A 126 -8.81 17.53 4.11
C ASP A 126 -8.84 19.02 4.52
N ASP A 127 -9.93 19.73 4.20
CA ASP A 127 -10.22 21.10 4.64
C ASP A 127 -10.29 21.24 6.17
N LYS A 128 -10.65 20.15 6.85
CA LYS A 128 -10.75 20.05 8.32
C LYS A 128 -9.51 19.42 8.95
N GLY A 129 -8.46 19.17 8.17
CA GLY A 129 -7.20 18.60 8.65
C GLY A 129 -7.19 17.08 8.78
N VAL A 130 -8.15 16.36 8.20
CA VAL A 130 -8.16 14.90 8.17
C VAL A 130 -7.75 14.42 6.79
N GLY A 131 -6.56 13.84 6.68
CA GLY A 131 -6.08 13.28 5.41
C GLY A 131 -6.99 12.16 4.91
N LEU A 132 -7.32 12.19 3.62
CA LEU A 132 -8.10 11.16 2.93
C LEU A 132 -7.65 9.70 3.20
N PRO A 133 -6.35 9.35 3.25
CA PRO A 133 -5.92 7.98 3.54
C PRO A 133 -6.45 7.48 4.89
N LEU A 134 -6.39 8.33 5.92
CA LEU A 134 -6.90 8.02 7.25
C LEU A 134 -8.43 7.90 7.22
N GLN A 135 -9.13 8.79 6.54
CA GLN A 135 -10.59 8.71 6.38
C GLN A 135 -11.02 7.39 5.72
N LEU A 136 -10.27 6.88 4.75
CA LEU A 136 -10.57 5.62 4.09
C LEU A 136 -10.36 4.41 5.02
N THR A 137 -9.37 4.45 5.92
CA THR A 137 -9.16 3.37 6.90
C THR A 137 -10.36 3.17 7.84
N PHE A 138 -11.10 4.25 8.15
CA PHE A 138 -12.33 4.15 8.95
C PHE A 138 -13.38 3.22 8.32
N PHE A 139 -13.55 3.26 7.00
CA PHE A 139 -14.50 2.37 6.32
C PHE A 139 -14.05 0.90 6.36
N VAL A 140 -12.74 0.66 6.31
CA VAL A 140 -12.15 -0.68 6.44
C VAL A 140 -12.35 -1.22 7.86
N GLU A 141 -12.12 -0.40 8.88
CA GLU A 141 -12.38 -0.76 10.28
C GLU A 141 -13.86 -1.05 10.53
N GLN A 142 -14.75 -0.23 9.97
CA GLN A 142 -16.19 -0.45 10.05
C GLN A 142 -16.59 -1.78 9.41
N TYR A 143 -15.97 -2.18 8.29
CA TYR A 143 -16.17 -3.48 7.67
C TYR A 143 -15.70 -4.62 8.57
N ILE A 144 -14.48 -4.54 9.14
CA ILE A 144 -13.96 -5.54 10.09
C ILE A 144 -14.93 -5.72 11.26
N LYS A 145 -15.42 -4.61 11.82
CA LYS A 145 -16.40 -4.63 12.91
C LYS A 145 -17.71 -5.31 12.50
N ARG A 146 -18.27 -4.97 11.33
CA ARG A 146 -19.49 -5.62 10.81
C ARG A 146 -19.30 -7.13 10.64
N CYS A 147 -18.15 -7.58 10.12
CA CYS A 147 -17.84 -8.99 9.96
C CYS A 147 -17.70 -9.72 11.29
N PHE A 148 -17.12 -9.09 12.31
CA PHE A 148 -17.06 -9.63 13.66
C PHE A 148 -18.46 -9.74 14.30
N ASP A 149 -19.27 -8.67 14.24
CA ASP A 149 -20.61 -8.65 14.82
C ASP A 149 -21.54 -9.69 14.15
N ARG A 150 -21.29 -10.04 12.88
CA ARG A 150 -21.98 -11.10 12.13
C ARG A 150 -21.43 -12.51 12.36
N GLY A 151 -20.34 -12.66 13.11
CA GLY A 151 -19.68 -13.95 13.33
C GLY A 151 -18.92 -14.51 12.12
N VAL A 152 -18.67 -13.68 11.09
CA VAL A 152 -17.83 -14.05 9.93
C VAL A 152 -16.36 -14.14 10.36
N PHE A 153 -15.91 -13.20 11.19
CA PHE A 153 -14.58 -13.24 11.80
C PHE A 153 -14.68 -13.64 13.26
N HIS A 154 -13.78 -14.53 13.68
CA HIS A 154 -13.58 -14.84 15.09
C HIS A 154 -12.70 -13.77 15.75
N GLY A 155 -12.82 -13.59 17.07
CA GLY A 155 -12.13 -12.53 17.82
C GLY A 155 -10.62 -12.41 17.52
N PRO A 156 -9.84 -13.52 17.57
CA PRO A 156 -8.42 -13.49 17.22
C PRO A 156 -8.14 -12.97 15.80
N GLN A 157 -8.92 -13.40 14.80
CA GLN A 157 -8.74 -12.97 13.42
C GLN A 157 -9.13 -11.51 13.19
N ALA A 158 -10.25 -11.05 13.78
CA ALA A 158 -10.62 -9.64 13.74
C ALA A 158 -9.53 -8.77 14.37
N SER A 159 -8.94 -9.22 15.49
CA SER A 159 -7.80 -8.54 16.12
C SER A 159 -6.57 -8.50 15.22
N GLN A 160 -6.24 -9.58 14.51
CA GLN A 160 -5.10 -9.60 13.58
C GLN A 160 -5.32 -8.63 12.40
N MET A 161 -6.54 -8.55 11.86
CA MET A 161 -6.87 -7.58 10.80
C MET A 161 -6.75 -6.14 11.29
N GLN A 162 -7.21 -5.85 12.52
CA GLN A 162 -7.05 -4.54 13.13
C GLN A 162 -5.57 -4.16 13.29
N VAL A 163 -4.73 -5.11 13.73
CA VAL A 163 -3.27 -4.88 13.82
C VAL A 163 -2.68 -4.56 12.45
N GLN A 164 -3.11 -5.25 11.39
CA GLN A 164 -2.64 -4.98 10.03
C GLN A 164 -3.07 -3.59 9.54
N LEU A 165 -4.29 -3.16 9.87
CA LEU A 165 -4.79 -1.82 9.56
C LEU A 165 -4.02 -0.73 10.34
N ASN A 166 -3.79 -0.94 11.64
CA ASN A 166 -2.97 -0.03 12.46
C ASN A 166 -1.53 0.07 11.94
N THR A 167 -0.95 -1.03 11.47
CA THR A 167 0.39 -1.07 10.87
C THR A 167 0.45 -0.24 9.58
N LEU A 168 -0.59 -0.33 8.75
CA LEU A 168 -0.74 0.52 7.57
C LEU A 168 -0.80 2.00 7.95
N THR A 169 -1.62 2.35 8.94
CA THR A 169 -1.79 3.74 9.40
C THR A 169 -0.50 4.30 10.02
N ASP A 170 0.24 3.51 10.81
CA ASP A 170 1.55 3.91 11.35
C ASP A 170 2.55 4.19 10.21
N ALA A 171 2.65 3.29 9.24
CA ALA A 171 3.53 3.49 8.08
C ALA A 171 3.17 4.75 7.28
N TYR A 172 1.87 5.02 7.09
CA TYR A 172 1.39 6.26 6.48
C TYR A 172 1.79 7.51 7.28
N GLY A 173 1.53 7.54 8.59
CA GLY A 173 1.89 8.68 9.44
C GLY A 173 3.40 8.96 9.49
N ARG A 174 4.22 7.91 9.42
CA ARG A 174 5.68 8.06 9.30
C ARG A 174 6.10 8.66 7.96
N MET A 175 5.48 8.27 6.85
CA MET A 175 5.73 8.91 5.55
C MET A 175 5.26 10.36 5.51
N GLU A 176 4.12 10.66 6.13
CA GLU A 176 3.66 12.04 6.30
C GLU A 176 4.66 12.87 7.10
N THR A 177 5.20 12.31 8.18
CA THR A 177 6.28 12.96 8.94
C THR A 177 7.50 13.22 8.06
N ILE A 178 7.99 12.24 7.28
CA ILE A 178 9.12 12.45 6.36
C ILE A 178 8.84 13.61 5.40
N ARG A 179 7.63 13.70 4.85
CA ARG A 179 7.25 14.78 3.92
C ARG A 179 7.16 16.14 4.63
N LEU A 180 6.49 16.22 5.77
CA LEU A 180 6.21 17.48 6.48
C LEU A 180 7.41 18.03 7.24
N THR A 181 8.26 17.15 7.77
CA THR A 181 9.48 17.55 8.50
C THR A 181 10.67 17.51 7.56
N SER A 182 10.81 18.53 6.71
CA SER A 182 12.00 18.70 5.85
C SER A 182 13.25 18.99 6.70
N ILE A 183 14.44 18.76 6.13
CA ILE A 183 15.71 19.10 6.80
C ILE A 183 15.72 20.62 7.05
N PRO A 184 16.12 21.09 8.25
CA PRO A 184 16.09 22.51 8.56
C PRO A 184 16.82 23.34 7.50
N VAL A 185 16.11 24.32 6.92
CA VAL A 185 16.59 25.13 5.79
C VAL A 185 17.92 25.82 6.09
N ALA A 186 18.14 26.23 7.34
CA ALA A 186 19.40 26.82 7.78
C ALA A 186 20.61 25.91 7.52
N HIS A 187 20.48 24.59 7.73
CA HIS A 187 21.56 23.64 7.44
C HIS A 187 21.82 23.53 5.94
N LEU A 188 20.77 23.53 5.11
CA LEU A 188 20.90 23.44 3.66
C LEU A 188 21.60 24.66 3.08
N ILE A 189 21.18 25.87 3.49
CA ILE A 189 21.77 27.13 3.02
C ILE A 189 23.21 27.22 3.48
N HIS A 190 23.47 27.00 4.77
CA HIS A 190 24.82 27.12 5.32
C HIS A 190 25.78 26.10 4.70
N GLN A 191 25.34 24.86 4.47
CA GLN A 191 26.16 23.85 3.81
C GLN A 191 26.57 24.26 2.39
N LYS A 192 25.64 24.80 1.59
CA LYS A 192 25.94 25.29 0.24
C LYS A 192 26.90 26.49 0.26
N GLN A 193 26.73 27.42 1.21
CA GLN A 193 27.64 28.57 1.38
C GLN A 193 29.05 28.13 1.76
N VAL A 194 29.20 27.22 2.72
CA VAL A 194 30.51 26.70 3.15
C VAL A 194 31.20 25.95 2.01
N LEU A 195 30.46 25.12 1.25
CA LEU A 195 31.00 24.41 0.10
C LEU A 195 31.47 25.38 -1.01
N ALA A 196 30.70 26.44 -1.27
CA ALA A 196 31.07 27.47 -2.23
C ALA A 196 32.33 28.24 -1.79
N LEU A 197 32.39 28.68 -0.53
CA LEU A 197 33.56 29.36 0.04
C LEU A 197 34.81 28.47 0.01
N PHE A 198 34.66 27.19 0.36
CA PHE A 198 35.75 26.22 0.28
C PHE A 198 36.31 26.13 -1.14
N GLY A 199 35.45 26.04 -2.15
CA GLY A 199 35.87 26.02 -3.55
C GLY A 199 36.55 27.30 -4.03
N CYS A 200 36.14 28.46 -3.52
CA CYS A 200 36.78 29.73 -3.84
C CYS A 200 38.17 29.88 -3.20
N VAL A 201 38.36 29.39 -1.98
CA VAL A 201 39.62 29.55 -1.24
C VAL A 201 40.66 28.49 -1.63
N LEU A 202 40.23 27.26 -1.92
CA LEU A 202 41.10 26.13 -2.26
C LEU A 202 42.15 26.42 -3.35
N PRO A 203 41.86 27.07 -4.49
CA PRO A 203 42.88 27.33 -5.52
C PRO A 203 44.00 28.25 -5.02
N PHE A 204 43.70 29.23 -4.16
CA PHE A 204 44.72 30.12 -3.60
C PHE A 204 45.62 29.39 -2.59
N ALA A 205 45.10 28.37 -1.92
CA ALA A 205 45.89 27.56 -1.00
C ALA A 205 46.85 26.59 -1.70
N LEU A 206 46.52 26.13 -2.93
CA LEU A 206 47.30 25.12 -3.66
C LEU A 206 48.24 25.73 -4.72
N VAL A 207 48.09 27.00 -5.08
CA VAL A 207 48.82 27.59 -6.21
C VAL A 207 50.33 27.65 -6.00
N ASP A 208 50.79 27.87 -4.77
CA ASP A 208 52.22 28.04 -4.47
C ASP A 208 53.00 26.72 -4.60
N ASP A 209 52.39 25.59 -4.23
CA ASP A 209 53.02 24.28 -4.28
C ASP A 209 52.92 23.62 -5.67
N MET A 210 51.82 23.86 -6.38
CA MET A 210 51.41 23.05 -7.53
C MET A 210 51.26 23.85 -8.84
N PHE A 211 51.34 25.18 -8.78
CA PHE A 211 51.20 26.08 -9.94
C PHE A 211 50.00 25.69 -10.82
N TRP A 212 50.23 25.34 -12.09
CA TRP A 212 49.21 24.95 -13.05
C TRP A 212 48.50 23.63 -12.72
N TRP A 213 49.13 22.72 -11.97
CA TRP A 213 48.48 21.47 -11.53
C TRP A 213 47.40 21.70 -10.48
N ALA A 214 47.38 22.87 -9.82
CA ALA A 214 46.31 23.22 -8.89
C ALA A 214 44.94 23.24 -9.60
N VAL A 215 44.86 23.71 -10.84
CA VAL A 215 43.60 23.83 -11.60
C VAL A 215 42.88 22.48 -11.78
N PRO A 216 43.48 21.45 -12.42
CA PRO A 216 42.81 20.16 -12.60
C PRO A 216 42.51 19.46 -11.27
N ILE A 217 43.34 19.66 -10.25
CA ILE A 217 43.15 19.02 -8.93
C ILE A 217 42.01 19.67 -8.17
N VAL A 218 41.90 21.00 -8.17
CA VAL A 218 40.76 21.73 -7.59
C VAL A 218 39.47 21.36 -8.29
N ILE A 219 39.46 21.27 -9.63
CA ILE A 219 38.28 20.82 -10.39
C ILE A 219 37.86 19.41 -9.94
N LEU A 220 38.81 18.48 -9.82
CA LEU A 220 38.53 17.12 -9.37
C LEU A 220 37.95 17.10 -7.95
N VAL A 221 38.57 17.82 -7.01
CA VAL A 221 38.09 17.91 -5.62
C VAL A 221 36.68 18.51 -5.59
N MET A 222 36.44 19.63 -6.28
CA MET A 222 35.14 20.28 -6.28
C MET A 222 34.06 19.43 -6.96
N PHE A 223 34.40 18.72 -8.04
CA PHE A 223 33.51 17.75 -8.66
C PHE A 223 33.07 16.67 -7.66
N THR A 224 34.00 16.12 -6.87
CA THR A 224 33.64 15.11 -5.87
C THR A 224 32.74 15.70 -4.76
N LEU A 225 33.06 16.88 -4.23
CA LEU A 225 32.29 17.47 -3.15
C LEU A 225 30.89 17.93 -3.58
N TYR A 226 30.77 18.60 -4.72
CA TYR A 226 29.47 18.95 -5.30
C TYR A 226 28.68 17.73 -5.75
N GLY A 227 29.35 16.68 -6.24
CA GLY A 227 28.71 15.41 -6.58
C GLY A 227 28.01 14.78 -5.37
N ILE A 228 28.70 14.71 -4.23
CA ILE A 228 28.11 14.16 -3.00
C ILE A 228 26.98 15.06 -2.47
N ASP A 229 27.12 16.40 -2.53
CA ASP A 229 26.04 17.33 -2.15
C ASP A 229 24.80 17.15 -3.05
N GLY A 230 25.02 16.99 -4.35
CA GLY A 230 23.98 16.77 -5.34
C GLY A 230 23.20 15.49 -5.12
N ILE A 231 23.89 14.38 -4.83
CA ILE A 231 23.23 13.10 -4.47
C ILE A 231 22.36 13.29 -3.22
N GLY A 232 22.88 13.96 -2.20
CA GLY A 232 22.13 14.24 -0.98
C GLY A 232 20.86 15.07 -1.22
N SER A 233 20.89 16.02 -2.16
CA SER A 233 19.69 16.79 -2.52
C SER A 233 18.64 15.97 -3.25
N GLN A 234 19.04 15.05 -4.14
CA GLN A 234 18.10 14.20 -4.88
C GLN A 234 17.39 13.18 -3.98
N LEU A 235 18.05 12.73 -2.90
CA LEU A 235 17.46 11.77 -1.95
C LEU A 235 16.60 12.43 -0.86
N GLU A 236 16.57 13.77 -0.79
CA GLU A 236 15.96 14.51 0.32
C GLU A 236 14.42 14.45 0.31
N ASP A 237 13.81 14.49 -0.88
CA ASP A 237 12.36 14.38 -1.10
C ASP A 237 12.01 13.11 -1.89
N PRO A 238 11.87 11.95 -1.23
CA PRO A 238 11.71 10.68 -1.93
C PRO A 238 10.35 10.49 -2.62
N PHE A 239 9.38 11.37 -2.36
CA PHE A 239 7.99 11.21 -2.82
C PHE A 239 7.63 12.16 -3.96
N GLY A 240 8.59 12.90 -4.51
CA GLY A 240 8.37 13.88 -5.58
C GLY A 240 8.07 13.24 -6.95
N PHE A 241 8.44 13.99 -7.98
CA PHE A 241 8.28 13.66 -9.39
C PHE A 241 9.61 13.53 -10.14
N GLU A 242 10.74 13.63 -9.43
CA GLU A 242 12.04 13.50 -10.06
C GLU A 242 12.30 12.06 -10.50
N ARG A 243 13.20 11.88 -11.47
CA ARG A 243 13.52 10.55 -12.01
C ARG A 243 14.09 9.59 -10.96
N ASN A 244 14.72 10.11 -9.92
CA ASN A 244 15.38 9.35 -8.87
C ASN A 244 14.49 9.14 -7.64
N ASP A 245 13.29 9.71 -7.62
CA ASP A 245 12.32 9.51 -6.55
C ASP A 245 11.71 8.11 -6.60
N ILE A 246 11.03 7.74 -5.52
CA ILE A 246 10.27 6.50 -5.47
C ILE A 246 9.17 6.57 -6.52
N ARG A 247 9.14 5.57 -7.42
CA ARG A 247 8.15 5.46 -8.51
C ARG A 247 6.78 5.02 -7.98
N MET A 248 6.14 5.88 -7.17
CA MET A 248 4.89 5.56 -6.50
C MET A 248 3.77 5.23 -7.49
N ASP A 249 3.70 5.90 -8.64
CA ASP A 249 2.68 5.61 -9.66
C ASP A 249 2.75 4.18 -10.16
N ALA A 250 3.94 3.74 -10.57
CA ALA A 250 4.16 2.40 -11.08
C ALA A 250 3.87 1.34 -10.01
N ILE A 251 4.28 1.61 -8.76
CA ILE A 251 4.07 0.70 -7.64
C ILE A 251 2.57 0.59 -7.31
N VAL A 252 1.86 1.71 -7.19
CA VAL A 252 0.42 1.72 -6.89
C VAL A 252 -0.37 1.03 -8.01
N GLU A 253 -0.01 1.26 -9.27
CA GLU A 253 -0.66 0.65 -10.42
C GLU A 253 -0.44 -0.87 -10.49
N ASP A 254 0.78 -1.33 -10.21
CA ASP A 254 1.10 -2.76 -10.14
C ASP A 254 0.25 -3.48 -9.08
N ILE A 255 0.16 -2.89 -7.87
CA ILE A 255 -0.64 -3.45 -6.78
C ILE A 255 -2.14 -3.38 -7.06
N ARG A 256 -2.61 -2.30 -7.69
CA ARG A 256 -4.00 -2.22 -8.14
C ARG A 256 -4.32 -3.37 -9.09
N SER A 257 -3.50 -3.56 -10.13
CA SER A 257 -3.70 -4.62 -11.12
C SER A 257 -3.73 -5.99 -10.45
N GLU A 258 -2.78 -6.27 -9.56
CA GLU A 258 -2.70 -7.51 -8.78
C GLU A 258 -3.99 -7.77 -7.98
N ILE A 259 -4.47 -6.78 -7.22
CA ILE A 259 -5.67 -6.94 -6.38
C ILE A 259 -6.94 -7.04 -7.21
N MET A 260 -7.04 -6.28 -8.31
CA MET A 260 -8.20 -6.34 -9.21
C MET A 260 -8.30 -7.69 -9.90
N VAL A 261 -7.18 -8.29 -10.32
CA VAL A 261 -7.17 -9.67 -10.86
C VAL A 261 -7.63 -10.67 -9.81
N LEU A 262 -7.12 -10.56 -8.57
CA LEU A 262 -7.52 -11.44 -7.47
C LEU A 262 -9.03 -11.34 -7.16
N LEU A 263 -9.57 -10.12 -7.19
CA LEU A 263 -10.98 -9.83 -6.99
C LEU A 263 -11.85 -10.40 -8.12
N ASP A 264 -11.40 -10.27 -9.38
CA ASP A 264 -12.11 -10.78 -10.56
C ASP A 264 -12.17 -12.32 -10.55
N GLU A 265 -11.09 -12.99 -10.18
CA GLU A 265 -11.06 -14.44 -10.01
C GLU A 265 -11.96 -14.90 -8.86
N TRP A 266 -11.94 -14.19 -7.73
CA TRP A 266 -12.85 -14.49 -6.63
C TRP A 266 -14.33 -14.30 -7.03
N ARG A 267 -14.65 -13.30 -7.87
CA ARG A 267 -16.00 -13.10 -8.41
C ARG A 267 -16.44 -14.28 -9.26
N LYS A 268 -15.59 -14.76 -10.18
CA LYS A 268 -15.87 -15.91 -11.05
C LYS A 268 -16.13 -17.18 -10.26
N VAL A 269 -15.30 -17.48 -9.25
CA VAL A 269 -15.48 -18.62 -8.35
C VAL A 269 -16.84 -18.51 -7.64
N GLY A 270 -17.20 -17.31 -7.22
CA GLY A 270 -18.47 -17.06 -6.55
C GLY A 270 -19.71 -17.23 -7.43
N GLU A 271 -19.61 -17.02 -8.75
CA GLU A 271 -20.69 -17.19 -9.73
C GLU A 271 -20.77 -18.62 -10.27
N GLY A 272 -19.63 -19.29 -10.43
CA GLY A 272 -19.52 -20.62 -11.04
C GLY A 272 -19.78 -21.82 -10.12
N GLY A 273 -19.96 -21.60 -8.80
CA GLY A 273 -20.25 -22.66 -7.84
C GLY A 273 -19.12 -23.68 -7.62
N GLY A 274 -17.89 -23.38 -8.06
CA GLY A 274 -16.72 -24.25 -7.94
C GLY A 274 -15.86 -23.94 -6.72
N GLU A 275 -15.14 -24.95 -6.22
CA GLU A 275 -13.99 -24.71 -5.34
C GLU A 275 -12.84 -24.09 -6.16
N MET A 276 -12.16 -23.07 -5.63
CA MET A 276 -10.99 -22.43 -6.27
C MET A 276 -9.87 -23.44 -6.59
N PHE A 277 -9.84 -24.56 -5.88
CA PHE A 277 -9.00 -25.71 -6.16
C PHE A 277 -9.89 -26.93 -6.39
N ILE A 278 -9.88 -27.50 -7.59
CA ILE A 278 -10.50 -28.80 -7.83
C ILE A 278 -9.80 -29.79 -6.89
N ARG A 279 -10.51 -30.32 -5.89
CA ARG A 279 -10.09 -31.52 -5.17
C ARG A 279 -9.83 -32.59 -6.22
N LYS A 280 -8.55 -32.92 -6.49
CA LYS A 280 -8.24 -34.18 -7.19
C LYS A 280 -8.93 -35.27 -6.37
N GLN A 281 -9.90 -35.95 -6.99
CA GLN A 281 -10.54 -37.11 -6.38
C GLN A 281 -9.42 -38.04 -5.89
N PRO A 282 -9.48 -38.57 -4.66
CA PRO A 282 -8.55 -39.60 -4.25
C PRO A 282 -8.66 -40.73 -5.28
N LEU A 283 -7.52 -41.11 -5.86
CA LEU A 283 -7.43 -42.26 -6.76
C LEU A 283 -8.23 -43.40 -6.16
N PRO A 284 -9.09 -44.09 -6.94
CA PRO A 284 -9.87 -45.19 -6.39
C PRO A 284 -8.90 -46.18 -5.75
N MET A 285 -9.00 -46.35 -4.42
CA MET A 285 -8.26 -47.41 -3.75
C MET A 285 -8.68 -48.71 -4.41
N GLY A 286 -7.74 -49.31 -5.15
CA GLY A 286 -7.95 -50.56 -5.85
C GLY A 286 -8.61 -51.56 -4.92
N ALA A 287 -9.66 -52.19 -5.42
CA ALA A 287 -10.41 -53.23 -4.74
C ALA A 287 -9.42 -54.24 -4.14
N ARG A 288 -9.29 -54.21 -2.81
CA ARG A 288 -8.60 -55.26 -2.06
C ARG A 288 -9.49 -56.50 -2.18
N GLN A 289 -9.18 -57.33 -3.17
CA GLN A 289 -9.84 -58.57 -3.49
C GLN A 289 -9.86 -59.44 -2.22
N ARG A 290 -11.02 -59.50 -1.56
CA ARG A 290 -11.33 -60.50 -0.54
C ARG A 290 -11.47 -61.85 -1.25
N ASN A 291 -10.36 -62.56 -1.44
CA ASN A 291 -10.43 -64.01 -1.63
C ASN A 291 -10.53 -64.65 -0.24
N GLY A 292 -11.76 -64.80 0.23
CA GLY A 292 -12.10 -65.82 1.21
C GLY A 292 -12.49 -67.08 0.44
N MET A 293 -11.61 -68.08 0.40
CA MET A 293 -11.98 -69.45 0.08
C MET A 293 -11.55 -70.31 1.26
N GLY A 294 -12.52 -70.69 2.08
CA GLY A 294 -12.34 -71.66 3.15
C GLY A 294 -12.39 -73.08 2.59
N VAL A 295 -11.44 -73.90 3.01
CA VAL A 295 -11.48 -75.37 3.02
C VAL A 295 -10.64 -75.71 4.27
N GLY A 296 -11.21 -76.15 5.39
CA GLY A 296 -11.83 -77.46 5.60
C GLY A 296 -10.77 -78.36 6.27
N PHE A 297 -10.75 -78.40 7.60
CA PHE A 297 -10.02 -79.38 8.41
C PHE A 297 -11.04 -80.09 9.30
N GLU A 298 -11.36 -81.33 8.97
CA GLU A 298 -11.91 -82.35 9.87
C GLU A 298 -10.95 -83.56 9.79
N ASP A 299 -10.59 -84.03 10.99
CA ASP A 299 -9.85 -85.23 11.41
C ASP A 299 -8.38 -85.43 10.97
#